data_AF-A0A1F6T443-F1
#
_entry.id   AF-A0A1F6T443-F1
#
_cell.length_a   1.000
_cell.length_b   1.000
_cell.length_c   1.000
_cell.angle_alpha   90.00
_cell.angle_beta   90.00
_cell.angle_gamma   90.00
#
_symmetry.space_group_name_H-M   'P 1'
#
loop_
_entity.id
_entity.type
_entity.pdbx_description
1 polymer ?
#
loop_
_entity_poly.entity_id
_entity_poly.type
_entity_poly.pdbx_seq_one_letter_code
_entity_poly.pdbx_strand_id
1 'polypeptide(L)'
;MARNDSPIRIGIVAGEVSGDILAAGLMRALKQKMPQLQFEGIAGPHMQAEGCVSMYPLERLSLIGFEALERYPELIAMRRRLANHFRRHPPALFIGVDAPDFNLGLEQKLKAHGIPTIHYVSPTVWAWRGYRLRKIHRAVDHMLTLFPFEARYYRKRGIPVTFVGHPLADKLEPPIHTGRLRRQLGLPARHKIVALLPGSRINELRRHADLFVRTAQWLSARHPDIRFVVPFASQETRALFEQALHRQKAVAQIFRLLDYRSRDAMAVADVVLL
;
A
#
# COMPACT_ATOMS: atom_id res chain seq x y z
N MET A 1 5.98 0.57 43.57
CA MET A 1 5.13 -0.13 42.57
C MET A 1 6.05 -0.91 41.64
N ALA A 2 6.10 -2.24 41.79
CA ALA A 2 6.94 -3.10 40.94
C ALA A 2 6.46 -2.98 39.48
N ARG A 3 7.37 -2.61 38.57
CA ARG A 3 7.09 -2.67 37.13
C ARG A 3 6.92 -4.15 36.80
N ASN A 4 5.76 -4.50 36.27
CA ASN A 4 5.50 -5.86 35.80
C ASN A 4 6.39 -6.08 34.55
N ASP A 5 7.59 -6.64 34.76
CA ASP A 5 8.65 -6.82 33.74
C ASP A 5 8.34 -7.93 32.72
N SER A 6 7.10 -8.44 32.72
CA SER A 6 6.67 -9.42 31.72
C SER A 6 6.45 -8.72 30.37
N PRO A 7 7.05 -9.22 29.27
CA PRO A 7 6.90 -8.60 27.97
C PRO A 7 5.44 -8.60 27.52
N ILE A 8 4.97 -7.45 27.03
CA ILE A 8 3.60 -7.29 26.52
C ILE A 8 3.61 -7.72 25.05
N ARG A 9 2.93 -8.83 24.76
CA ARG A 9 2.87 -9.40 23.39
C ARG A 9 1.79 -8.74 22.56
N ILE A 10 2.15 -8.34 21.35
CA ILE A 10 1.26 -7.77 20.33
C ILE A 10 1.29 -8.69 19.11
N GLY A 11 0.12 -9.20 18.74
CA GLY A 11 -0.04 -9.88 17.45
C GLY A 11 -0.16 -8.86 16.33
N ILE A 12 0.63 -8.99 15.26
CA ILE A 12 0.57 -8.05 14.13
C ILE A 12 0.74 -8.78 12.79
N VAL A 13 -0.09 -8.45 11.80
CA VAL A 13 -0.11 -9.09 10.48
C VAL A 13 -0.16 -8.04 9.39
N ALA A 14 0.93 -7.89 8.63
CA ALA A 14 0.95 -7.12 7.40
C ALA A 14 0.52 -7.97 6.21
N GLY A 15 -0.33 -7.41 5.35
CA GLY A 15 -0.84 -8.06 4.14
C GLY A 15 0.08 -8.00 2.93
N GLU A 16 0.84 -6.91 2.82
CA GLU A 16 1.66 -6.58 1.66
C GLU A 16 2.84 -5.70 2.07
N VAL A 17 3.77 -5.44 1.13
CA VAL A 17 4.98 -4.63 1.37
C VAL A 17 4.64 -3.22 1.88
N SER A 18 3.55 -2.62 1.39
CA SER A 18 3.12 -1.29 1.86
C SER A 18 2.70 -1.34 3.33
N GLY A 19 1.95 -2.39 3.71
CA GLY A 19 1.53 -2.67 5.08
C GLY A 19 2.72 -2.95 6.00
N ASP A 20 3.75 -3.66 5.54
CA ASP A 20 4.98 -3.92 6.29
C ASP A 20 5.71 -2.61 6.68
N ILE A 21 5.81 -1.66 5.73
CA ILE A 21 6.42 -0.35 5.99
C ILE A 21 5.60 0.44 7.02
N LEU A 22 4.27 0.44 6.89
CA LEU A 22 3.37 1.15 7.82
C LEU A 22 3.41 0.54 9.23
N ALA A 23 3.37 -0.79 9.31
CA ALA A 23 3.44 -1.55 10.53
C ALA A 23 4.79 -1.37 11.24
N ALA A 24 5.90 -1.37 10.51
CA ALA A 24 7.23 -1.11 11.07
C ALA A 24 7.32 0.29 11.70
N GLY A 25 6.77 1.31 11.03
CA GLY A 25 6.67 2.67 11.58
C GLY A 25 5.87 2.72 12.88
N LEU A 26 4.73 2.00 12.93
CA LEU A 26 3.92 1.86 14.15
C LEU A 26 4.69 1.16 15.26
N MET A 27 5.34 0.03 14.97
CA MET A 27 6.14 -0.72 15.95
C MET A 27 7.24 0.14 16.56
N ARG A 28 7.97 0.89 15.73
CA ARG A 28 9.03 1.80 16.18
C ARG A 28 8.48 2.85 17.15
N ALA A 29 7.38 3.52 16.78
CA ALA A 29 6.75 4.53 17.63
C ALA A 29 6.22 3.95 18.95
N LEU A 30 5.68 2.72 18.92
CA LEU A 30 5.23 2.03 20.13
C LEU A 30 6.39 1.65 21.04
N LYS A 31 7.49 1.09 20.48
CA LYS A 31 8.68 0.71 21.25
C LYS A 31 9.37 1.90 21.91
N GLN A 32 9.35 3.07 21.28
CA GLN A 32 9.86 4.31 21.91
C GLN A 32 9.11 4.67 23.20
N LYS A 33 7.82 4.34 23.28
CA LYS A 33 6.99 4.61 24.47
C LYS A 33 6.95 3.44 25.45
N MET A 34 7.02 2.21 24.94
CA MET A 34 6.92 0.96 25.69
C MET A 34 7.94 -0.05 25.16
N PRO A 35 9.21 0.04 25.61
CA PRO A 35 10.31 -0.81 25.12
C PRO A 35 10.09 -2.31 25.34
N GLN A 36 9.27 -2.68 26.32
CA GLN A 36 8.94 -4.07 26.67
C GLN A 36 7.96 -4.75 25.70
N LEU A 37 7.47 -4.05 24.67
CA LEU A 37 6.56 -4.63 23.68
C LEU A 37 7.30 -5.63 22.77
N GLN A 38 6.72 -6.83 22.68
CA GLN A 38 7.16 -7.87 21.75
C GLN A 38 6.11 -8.07 20.66
N PHE A 39 6.55 -8.24 19.43
CA PHE A 39 5.67 -8.35 18.26
C PHE A 39 5.85 -9.71 17.60
N GLU A 40 4.74 -10.33 17.22
CA GLU A 40 4.75 -11.59 16.47
C GLU A 40 3.59 -11.66 15.47
N GLY A 41 3.76 -12.42 14.39
CA GLY A 41 2.68 -12.68 13.44
C GLY A 41 3.19 -12.87 12.01
N ILE A 42 2.72 -12.06 11.06
CA ILE A 42 3.24 -12.06 9.68
C ILE A 42 3.89 -10.70 9.43
N ALA A 43 5.19 -10.74 9.22
CA ALA A 43 6.04 -9.57 9.08
C ALA A 43 6.92 -9.69 7.83
N GLY A 44 7.06 -8.59 7.09
CA GLY A 44 8.06 -8.47 6.04
C GLY A 44 9.40 -8.00 6.59
N PRO A 45 10.35 -7.66 5.71
CA PRO A 45 11.69 -7.25 6.11
C PRO A 45 11.70 -6.02 7.04
N HIS A 46 10.80 -5.05 6.87
CA HIS A 46 10.79 -3.84 7.68
C HIS A 46 10.29 -4.12 9.11
N MET A 47 9.21 -4.88 9.28
CA MET A 47 8.73 -5.28 10.60
C MET A 47 9.73 -6.22 11.31
N GLN A 48 10.37 -7.13 10.57
CA GLN A 48 11.40 -8.01 11.13
C GLN A 48 12.62 -7.23 11.62
N ALA A 49 13.05 -6.19 10.89
CA ALA A 49 14.12 -5.28 11.32
C ALA A 49 13.77 -4.53 12.61
N GLU A 50 12.49 -4.25 12.85
CA GLU A 50 11.99 -3.71 14.11
C GLU A 50 11.78 -4.80 15.18
N GLY A 51 12.22 -6.04 14.95
CA GLY A 51 12.19 -7.15 15.91
C GLY A 51 10.86 -7.91 16.00
N CYS A 52 10.03 -7.90 14.96
CA CYS A 52 8.85 -8.78 14.89
C CYS A 52 9.27 -10.22 14.59
N VAL A 53 8.79 -11.18 15.38
CA VAL A 53 8.94 -12.61 15.10
C VAL A 53 7.90 -13.03 14.05
N SER A 54 8.36 -13.30 12.83
CA SER A 54 7.48 -13.70 11.73
C SER A 54 7.26 -15.22 11.74
N MET A 55 6.00 -15.66 11.78
CA MET A 55 5.59 -17.06 11.70
C MET A 55 5.45 -17.56 10.27
N TYR A 56 5.25 -16.63 9.32
CA TYR A 56 5.14 -16.91 7.90
C TYR A 56 5.80 -15.79 7.09
N PRO A 57 6.44 -16.11 5.95
CA PRO A 57 6.92 -15.09 5.03
C PRO A 57 5.75 -14.23 4.50
N LEU A 58 5.97 -12.91 4.37
CA LEU A 58 4.98 -11.95 3.90
C LEU A 58 4.51 -12.26 2.46
N GLU A 59 5.39 -12.82 1.65
CA GLU A 59 5.16 -13.23 0.26
C GLU A 59 4.07 -14.31 0.15
N ARG A 60 3.81 -15.04 1.23
CA ARG A 60 2.69 -16.00 1.26
C ARG A 60 1.33 -15.33 1.40
N LEU A 61 1.28 -14.08 1.86
CA LEU A 61 0.05 -13.30 2.00
C LEU A 61 -0.09 -12.23 0.91
N SER A 62 1.02 -11.74 0.36
CA SER A 62 1.09 -10.73 -0.70
C SER A 62 0.62 -11.28 -2.05
N LEU A 63 -0.68 -11.55 -2.19
CA LEU A 63 -1.28 -12.02 -3.43
C LEU A 63 -2.17 -10.92 -4.02
N ILE A 64 -1.76 -10.39 -5.17
CA ILE A 64 -2.52 -9.42 -5.95
C ILE A 64 -2.98 -10.11 -7.23
N GLY A 65 -4.29 -10.34 -7.39
CA GLY A 65 -4.89 -10.79 -8.66
C GLY A 65 -5.47 -12.21 -8.66
N PHE A 66 -5.64 -12.78 -9.85
CA PHE A 66 -6.27 -14.10 -10.05
C PHE A 66 -5.51 -15.27 -9.41
N GLU A 67 -4.20 -15.13 -9.18
CA GLU A 67 -3.34 -16.08 -8.45
C GLU A 67 -3.80 -16.28 -6.98
N ALA A 68 -4.58 -15.35 -6.43
CA ALA A 68 -5.18 -15.48 -5.11
C ALA A 68 -6.22 -16.62 -5.02
N LEU A 69 -6.85 -17.03 -6.13
CA LEU A 69 -7.81 -18.12 -6.14
C LEU A 69 -7.15 -19.49 -5.91
N GLU A 70 -6.03 -19.75 -6.57
CA GLU A 70 -5.32 -21.04 -6.47
C GLU A 70 -4.75 -21.26 -5.06
N ARG A 71 -4.31 -20.19 -4.41
CA ARG A 71 -3.73 -20.24 -3.06
C ARG A 71 -4.74 -19.97 -1.93
N TYR A 72 -6.01 -19.81 -2.27
CA TYR A 72 -7.07 -19.56 -1.28
C TYR A 72 -7.15 -20.62 -0.16
N PRO A 73 -7.02 -21.94 -0.44
CA PRO A 73 -6.99 -22.95 0.62
C PRO A 73 -5.82 -22.78 1.59
N GLU A 74 -4.63 -22.42 1.06
CA GLU A 74 -3.43 -22.16 1.85
C GLU A 74 -3.65 -20.97 2.80
N LEU A 75 -4.21 -19.87 2.29
CA LEU A 75 -4.53 -18.68 3.08
C LEU A 75 -5.52 -18.99 4.22
N ILE A 76 -6.55 -19.82 3.95
CA ILE A 76 -7.48 -20.26 4.98
C ILE A 76 -6.75 -21.07 6.05
N ALA A 77 -5.91 -22.01 5.65
CA ALA A 77 -5.15 -22.86 6.57
C ALA A 77 -4.21 -22.03 7.44
N MET A 78 -3.48 -21.08 6.84
CA MET A 78 -2.60 -20.15 7.54
C MET A 78 -3.36 -19.30 8.56
N ARG A 79 -4.49 -18.70 8.16
CA ARG A 79 -5.35 -17.94 9.09
C ARG A 79 -5.88 -18.80 10.24
N ARG A 80 -6.20 -20.07 9.99
CA ARG A 80 -6.62 -21.02 11.05
C ARG A 80 -5.47 -21.31 12.01
N ARG A 81 -4.26 -21.54 11.50
CA ARG A 81 -3.06 -21.78 12.32
C ARG A 81 -2.72 -20.57 13.20
N LEU A 82 -2.72 -19.37 12.64
CA LEU A 82 -2.52 -18.13 13.40
C LEU A 82 -3.59 -17.92 14.46
N ALA A 83 -4.86 -18.14 14.12
CA ALA A 83 -5.93 -18.04 15.11
C ALA A 83 -5.72 -19.02 16.27
N ASN A 84 -5.32 -20.27 15.99
CA ASN A 84 -5.04 -21.26 17.03
C ASN A 84 -3.81 -20.89 17.86
N HIS A 85 -2.76 -20.36 17.24
CA HIS A 85 -1.57 -19.86 17.95
C HIS A 85 -1.93 -18.76 18.95
N PHE A 86 -2.61 -17.70 18.48
CA PHE A 86 -3.01 -16.59 19.34
C PHE A 86 -4.08 -16.99 20.37
N ARG A 87 -4.81 -18.09 20.18
CA ARG A 87 -5.69 -18.63 21.24
C ARG A 87 -4.92 -19.35 22.33
N ARG A 88 -3.87 -20.10 21.97
CA ARG A 88 -3.01 -20.81 22.92
C ARG A 88 -2.08 -19.86 23.68
N HIS A 89 -1.64 -18.81 23.00
CA HIS A 89 -0.73 -17.81 23.54
C HIS A 89 -1.32 -16.41 23.27
N PRO A 90 -2.37 -15.99 24.00
CA PRO A 90 -3.08 -14.74 23.75
C PRO A 90 -2.14 -13.52 23.82
N PRO A 91 -2.11 -12.68 22.75
CA PRO A 91 -1.49 -11.37 22.84
C PRO A 91 -2.42 -10.42 23.60
N ALA A 92 -1.86 -9.32 24.12
CA ALA A 92 -2.64 -8.26 24.75
C ALA A 92 -3.51 -7.50 23.73
N LEU A 93 -3.09 -7.49 22.46
CA LEU A 93 -3.77 -6.82 21.34
C LEU A 93 -3.36 -7.51 20.04
N PHE A 94 -4.30 -7.61 19.10
CA PHE A 94 -4.02 -7.97 17.72
C PHE A 94 -4.21 -6.76 16.78
N ILE A 95 -3.28 -6.55 15.85
CA ILE A 95 -3.30 -5.48 14.84
C ILE A 95 -3.24 -6.10 13.43
N GLY A 96 -4.34 -6.05 12.70
CA GLY A 96 -4.34 -6.36 11.27
C GLY A 96 -3.98 -5.12 10.47
N VAL A 97 -2.95 -5.19 9.62
CA VAL A 97 -2.50 -4.08 8.78
C VAL A 97 -2.83 -4.40 7.32
N ASP A 98 -3.81 -3.66 6.79
CA ASP A 98 -4.40 -3.86 5.47
C ASP A 98 -4.91 -5.32 5.26
N ALA A 99 -4.96 -5.81 4.02
CA ALA A 99 -5.43 -7.14 3.62
C ALA A 99 -6.76 -7.55 4.29
N PRO A 100 -7.86 -6.78 4.10
CA PRO A 100 -9.13 -7.00 4.80
C PRO A 100 -9.75 -8.39 4.54
N ASP A 101 -9.45 -9.02 3.41
CA ASP A 101 -9.94 -10.36 3.11
C ASP A 101 -9.30 -11.43 4.01
N PHE A 102 -8.05 -11.23 4.43
CA PHE A 102 -7.36 -12.07 5.42
C PHE A 102 -7.65 -11.62 6.86
N ASN A 103 -7.28 -10.38 7.18
CA ASN A 103 -7.20 -9.85 8.53
C ASN A 103 -8.56 -9.75 9.23
N LEU A 104 -9.60 -9.23 8.57
CA LEU A 104 -10.94 -9.14 9.19
C LEU A 104 -11.49 -10.53 9.60
N GLY A 105 -11.09 -11.59 8.88
CA GLY A 105 -11.47 -12.96 9.23
C GLY A 105 -10.69 -13.53 10.42
N LEU A 106 -9.45 -13.07 10.62
CA LEU A 106 -8.63 -13.43 11.77
C LEU A 106 -9.09 -12.65 13.01
N GLU A 107 -9.21 -11.33 12.87
CA GLU A 107 -9.69 -10.41 13.90
C GLU A 107 -11.03 -10.86 14.47
N GLN A 108 -12.01 -11.19 13.63
CA GLN A 108 -13.30 -11.70 14.09
C GLN A 108 -13.15 -12.95 14.99
N LYS A 109 -12.22 -13.86 14.68
CA LYS A 109 -12.00 -15.08 15.46
C LYS A 109 -11.27 -14.81 16.78
N LEU A 110 -10.43 -13.79 16.82
CA LEU A 110 -9.65 -13.38 18.00
C LEU A 110 -10.51 -12.54 18.94
N LYS A 111 -11.26 -11.58 18.40
CA LYS A 111 -12.26 -10.79 19.13
C LYS A 111 -13.32 -11.67 19.78
N ALA A 112 -13.81 -12.68 19.07
CA ALA A 112 -14.72 -13.68 19.65
C ALA A 112 -14.10 -14.54 20.77
N HIS A 113 -12.78 -14.51 20.94
CA HIS A 113 -12.05 -15.15 22.05
C HIS A 113 -11.56 -14.12 23.09
N GLY A 114 -12.08 -12.89 23.06
CA GLY A 114 -11.75 -11.85 24.03
C GLY A 114 -10.41 -11.13 23.80
N ILE A 115 -9.74 -11.37 22.68
CA ILE A 115 -8.51 -10.66 22.31
C ILE A 115 -8.91 -9.36 21.61
N PRO A 116 -8.52 -8.18 22.11
CA PRO A 116 -8.82 -6.90 21.46
C PRO A 116 -8.22 -6.83 20.06
N THR A 117 -8.93 -6.22 19.11
CA THR A 117 -8.50 -6.11 17.71
C THR A 117 -8.51 -4.68 17.19
N ILE A 118 -7.40 -4.30 16.57
CA ILE A 118 -7.29 -3.07 15.78
C ILE A 118 -7.10 -3.44 14.31
N HIS A 119 -7.79 -2.72 13.43
CA HIS A 119 -7.52 -2.77 12.01
C HIS A 119 -6.86 -1.46 11.58
N TYR A 120 -5.68 -1.55 10.99
CA TYR A 120 -4.88 -0.42 10.55
C TYR A 120 -4.83 -0.40 9.02
N VAL A 121 -5.08 0.78 8.44
CA VAL A 121 -5.36 1.01 7.01
C VAL A 121 -6.79 0.60 6.68
N SER A 122 -7.63 1.61 6.40
CA SER A 122 -9.04 1.34 6.14
C SER A 122 -9.24 0.66 4.79
N PRO A 123 -10.07 -0.40 4.74
CA PRO A 123 -10.53 -0.98 3.49
C PRO A 123 -11.71 -0.17 2.91
N THR A 124 -11.62 1.16 2.80
CA THR A 124 -12.78 2.04 2.48
C THR A 124 -13.46 1.66 1.15
N VAL A 125 -12.67 1.46 0.09
CA VAL A 125 -13.16 1.03 -1.23
C VAL A 125 -13.68 -0.41 -1.19
N TRP A 126 -13.28 -1.23 -0.22
CA TRP A 126 -13.79 -2.59 -0.04
C TRP A 126 -15.08 -2.59 0.79
N ALA A 127 -15.23 -1.69 1.77
CA ALA A 127 -16.33 -1.62 2.72
C ALA A 127 -17.66 -1.07 2.16
N TRP A 128 -17.71 -0.69 0.88
CA TRP A 128 -18.90 -0.11 0.24
C TRP A 128 -20.13 -1.02 0.21
N ARG A 129 -19.93 -2.36 0.21
CA ARG A 129 -21.03 -3.32 0.27
C ARG A 129 -21.47 -3.54 1.72
N GLY A 130 -22.78 -3.43 2.00
CA GLY A 130 -23.31 -3.50 3.37
C GLY A 130 -22.92 -4.76 4.17
N TYR A 131 -22.79 -5.92 3.53
CA TYR A 131 -22.35 -7.15 4.23
C TYR A 131 -20.91 -7.07 4.73
N ARG A 132 -20.05 -6.32 4.04
CA ARG A 132 -18.64 -6.12 4.40
C ARG A 132 -18.51 -5.22 5.62
N LEU A 133 -19.38 -4.22 5.74
CA LEU A 133 -19.47 -3.40 6.94
C LEU A 133 -19.85 -4.22 8.18
N ARG A 134 -20.80 -5.16 8.07
CA ARG A 134 -21.13 -6.08 9.17
C ARG A 134 -19.94 -6.93 9.59
N LYS A 135 -19.09 -7.35 8.63
CA LYS A 135 -17.85 -8.08 8.94
C LYS A 135 -16.90 -7.20 9.75
N ILE A 136 -16.69 -5.94 9.34
CA ILE A 136 -15.85 -4.98 10.09
C ILE A 136 -16.37 -4.80 11.51
N HIS A 137 -17.66 -4.58 11.70
CA HIS A 137 -18.26 -4.39 13.03
C HIS A 137 -18.05 -5.61 13.96
N ARG A 138 -18.06 -6.83 13.40
CA ARG A 138 -17.80 -8.07 14.15
C ARG A 138 -16.32 -8.33 14.40
N ALA A 139 -15.46 -7.78 13.55
CA ALA A 139 -14.03 -8.07 13.54
C ALA A 139 -13.23 -7.08 14.36
N VAL A 140 -13.58 -5.79 14.31
CA VAL A 140 -12.72 -4.69 14.75
C VAL A 140 -13.25 -4.08 16.03
N ASP A 141 -12.39 -3.90 17.04
CA ASP A 141 -12.69 -3.06 18.22
C ASP A 141 -12.39 -1.59 17.93
N HIS A 142 -11.31 -1.30 17.20
CA HIS A 142 -10.98 0.06 16.79
C HIS A 142 -10.30 0.14 15.42
N MET A 143 -10.70 1.10 14.60
CA MET A 143 -10.16 1.31 13.25
C MET A 143 -9.14 2.46 13.24
N LEU A 144 -8.00 2.28 12.57
CA LEU A 144 -7.00 3.33 12.32
C LEU A 144 -7.00 3.67 10.83
N THR A 145 -7.39 4.91 10.52
CA THR A 145 -7.60 5.38 9.14
C THR A 145 -6.53 6.36 8.70
N LEU A 146 -6.17 6.31 7.41
CA LEU A 146 -5.12 7.15 6.85
C LEU A 146 -5.66 8.48 6.31
N PHE A 147 -6.97 8.57 6.06
CA PHE A 147 -7.62 9.78 5.55
C PHE A 147 -8.83 10.21 6.39
N PRO A 148 -9.07 11.53 6.52
CA PRO A 148 -10.13 12.04 7.39
C PRO A 148 -11.55 11.64 6.93
N PHE A 149 -11.75 11.44 5.62
CA PHE A 149 -13.06 11.02 5.10
C PHE A 149 -13.41 9.57 5.50
N GLU A 150 -12.42 8.69 5.68
CA GLU A 150 -12.61 7.31 6.11
C GLU A 150 -13.06 7.28 7.57
N ALA A 151 -12.41 8.06 8.44
CA ALA A 151 -12.83 8.21 9.83
C ALA A 151 -14.28 8.70 9.94
N ARG A 152 -14.68 9.69 9.12
CA ARG A 152 -16.07 10.14 9.05
C ARG A 152 -17.02 9.04 8.60
N TYR A 153 -16.62 8.19 7.65
CA TYR A 153 -17.42 7.08 7.16
C TYR A 153 -17.76 6.07 8.27
N TYR A 154 -16.77 5.67 9.09
CA TYR A 154 -16.95 4.72 10.18
C TYR A 154 -17.65 5.29 11.40
N ARG A 155 -17.33 6.53 11.78
CA ARG A 155 -17.95 7.20 12.93
C ARG A 155 -19.46 7.30 12.76
N LYS A 156 -19.93 7.64 11.55
CA LYS A 156 -21.37 7.66 11.20
C LYS A 156 -22.06 6.31 11.32
N ARG A 157 -21.30 5.21 11.43
CA ARG A 157 -21.77 3.82 11.48
C ARG A 157 -21.50 3.16 12.82
N GLY A 158 -21.13 3.93 13.84
CA GLY A 158 -20.90 3.44 15.20
C GLY A 158 -19.64 2.58 15.37
N ILE A 159 -18.70 2.61 14.42
CA ILE A 159 -17.43 1.88 14.54
C ILE A 159 -16.39 2.81 15.17
N PRO A 160 -15.79 2.44 16.33
CA PRO A 160 -14.72 3.21 16.95
C PRO A 160 -13.56 3.41 15.97
N VAL A 161 -13.11 4.67 15.82
CA VAL A 161 -12.17 5.03 14.76
C VAL A 161 -11.32 6.24 15.12
N THR A 162 -10.03 6.16 14.79
CA THR A 162 -9.07 7.28 14.85
C THR A 162 -8.49 7.54 13.46
N PHE A 163 -8.40 8.82 13.10
CA PHE A 163 -7.62 9.28 11.95
C PHE A 163 -6.17 9.48 12.41
N VAL A 164 -5.24 8.72 11.83
CA VAL A 164 -3.82 8.73 12.24
C VAL A 164 -2.91 9.41 11.21
N GLY A 165 -3.47 9.91 10.11
CA GLY A 165 -2.70 10.48 9.00
C GLY A 165 -2.05 9.42 8.13
N HIS A 166 -1.51 9.85 6.99
CA HIS A 166 -0.77 8.97 6.09
C HIS A 166 0.73 9.19 6.28
N PRO A 167 1.54 8.17 6.63
CA PRO A 167 2.99 8.33 6.82
C PRO A 167 3.78 8.76 5.59
N LEU A 168 3.13 8.87 4.43
CA LEU A 168 3.73 9.43 3.24
C LEU A 168 3.77 10.96 3.35
N ALA A 169 2.77 11.59 3.98
CA ALA A 169 2.73 13.03 4.18
C ALA A 169 3.97 13.52 4.93
N ASP A 170 4.45 12.77 5.93
CA ASP A 170 5.65 13.12 6.71
C ASP A 170 6.96 12.95 5.94
N LYS A 171 6.94 12.19 4.82
CA LYS A 171 8.11 11.90 3.98
C LYS A 171 8.17 12.75 2.71
N LEU A 172 7.12 13.52 2.42
CA LEU A 172 7.07 14.39 1.26
C LEU A 172 7.86 15.67 1.58
N GLU A 173 9.15 15.65 1.26
CA GLU A 173 9.90 16.89 1.14
C GLU A 173 9.45 17.62 -0.14
N PRO A 174 9.21 18.95 -0.09
CA PRO A 174 8.97 19.71 -1.31
C PRO A 174 10.18 19.53 -2.24
N PRO A 175 10.00 19.37 -3.56
CA PRO A 175 11.11 19.12 -4.47
C PRO A 175 12.04 20.34 -4.50
N ILE A 176 13.14 20.27 -3.75
CA ILE A 176 14.06 21.42 -3.53
C ILE A 176 14.81 21.77 -4.84
N HIS A 177 14.94 20.84 -5.79
CA HIS A 177 15.76 21.04 -6.99
C HIS A 177 15.22 20.39 -8.27
N THR A 178 14.00 20.75 -8.68
CA THR A 178 13.37 20.30 -9.95
C THR A 178 14.31 20.42 -11.16
N GLY A 179 15.09 21.50 -11.26
CA GLY A 179 16.05 21.71 -12.35
C GLY A 179 17.22 20.71 -12.35
N ARG A 180 17.76 20.34 -11.18
CA ARG A 180 18.81 19.32 -11.06
C ARG A 180 18.27 17.95 -11.44
N LEU A 181 17.08 17.61 -10.96
CA LEU A 181 16.45 16.33 -11.24
C LEU A 181 16.08 16.20 -12.73
N ARG A 182 15.58 17.27 -13.36
CA ARG A 182 15.37 17.33 -14.82
C ARG A 182 16.67 17.00 -15.58
N ARG A 183 17.80 17.62 -15.20
CA ARG A 183 19.11 17.31 -15.83
C ARG A 183 19.53 15.86 -15.64
N GLN A 184 19.40 15.32 -14.43
CA GLN A 184 19.72 13.90 -14.13
C GLN A 184 18.86 12.93 -14.93
N LEU A 185 17.61 13.29 -15.20
CA LEU A 185 16.70 12.49 -16.02
C LEU A 185 16.90 12.70 -17.53
N GLY A 186 17.82 13.58 -17.95
CA GLY A 186 18.03 13.92 -19.37
C GLY A 186 16.88 14.74 -19.97
N LEU A 187 16.14 15.47 -19.12
CA LEU A 187 15.00 16.27 -19.54
C LEU A 187 15.44 17.71 -19.88
N PRO A 188 14.94 18.28 -20.98
CA PRO A 188 15.29 19.63 -21.36
C PRO A 188 14.71 20.66 -20.38
N ALA A 189 15.53 21.62 -19.97
CA ALA A 189 15.22 22.54 -18.87
C ALA A 189 14.00 23.44 -19.13
N ARG A 190 13.80 23.86 -20.39
CA ARG A 190 12.76 24.83 -20.79
C ARG A 190 11.46 24.20 -21.32
N HIS A 191 11.46 22.89 -21.52
CA HIS A 191 10.28 22.20 -22.05
C HIS A 191 9.22 22.00 -20.97
N LYS A 192 7.97 21.96 -21.39
CA LYS A 192 6.85 21.54 -20.53
C LYS A 192 6.91 20.03 -20.35
N ILE A 193 6.92 19.58 -19.10
CA ILE A 193 7.04 18.16 -18.77
C ILE A 193 5.68 17.65 -18.28
N VAL A 194 5.16 16.61 -18.93
CA VAL A 194 3.96 15.89 -18.49
C VAL A 194 4.36 14.52 -17.96
N ALA A 195 4.03 14.21 -16.72
CA ALA A 195 4.17 12.84 -16.22
C ALA A 195 2.94 12.02 -16.64
N LEU A 196 3.16 10.94 -17.38
CA LEU A 196 2.11 9.97 -17.73
C LEU A 196 2.26 8.77 -16.81
N LEU A 197 1.28 8.50 -15.96
CA LEU A 197 1.28 7.33 -15.07
C LEU A 197 0.20 6.35 -15.58
N PRO A 198 0.51 5.49 -16.56
CA PRO A 198 -0.48 4.67 -17.26
C PRO A 198 -1.12 3.56 -16.39
N GLY A 199 -0.65 3.40 -15.15
CA GLY A 199 -1.11 2.39 -14.20
C GLY A 199 0.03 1.49 -13.73
N SER A 200 -0.19 0.81 -12.61
CA SER A 200 0.74 -0.21 -12.10
C SER A 200 0.31 -1.63 -12.45
N ARG A 201 -0.94 -1.81 -12.92
CA ARG A 201 -1.50 -3.13 -13.21
C ARG A 201 -1.43 -3.43 -14.70
N ILE A 202 -1.03 -4.66 -15.03
CA ILE A 202 -1.01 -5.21 -16.39
C ILE A 202 -2.35 -4.97 -17.12
N ASN A 203 -3.48 -5.19 -16.44
CA ASN A 203 -4.80 -5.00 -17.04
C ASN A 203 -5.18 -3.53 -17.28
N GLU A 204 -4.69 -2.60 -16.47
CA GLU A 204 -4.88 -1.16 -16.70
C GLU A 204 -4.13 -0.75 -17.97
N LEU A 205 -2.88 -1.17 -18.10
CA LEU A 205 -2.06 -0.86 -19.27
C LEU A 205 -2.59 -1.50 -20.55
N ARG A 206 -3.04 -2.76 -20.49
CA ARG A 206 -3.67 -3.42 -21.66
C ARG A 206 -4.88 -2.64 -22.19
N ARG A 207 -5.61 -1.94 -21.32
CA ARG A 207 -6.79 -1.16 -21.71
C ARG A 207 -6.44 0.25 -22.18
N HIS A 208 -5.50 0.91 -21.51
CA HIS A 208 -5.31 2.36 -21.66
C HIS A 208 -3.97 2.76 -22.32
N ALA A 209 -2.98 1.88 -22.46
CA ALA A 209 -1.65 2.26 -22.98
C ALA A 209 -1.73 2.92 -24.37
N ASP A 210 -2.51 2.36 -25.30
CA ASP A 210 -2.69 2.96 -26.62
C ASP A 210 -3.34 4.36 -26.55
N LEU A 211 -4.28 4.57 -25.61
CA LEU A 211 -4.92 5.87 -25.42
C LEU A 211 -3.94 6.90 -24.86
N PHE A 212 -3.11 6.51 -23.89
CA PHE A 212 -2.05 7.38 -23.36
C PHE A 212 -1.07 7.81 -24.45
N VAL A 213 -0.62 6.87 -25.28
CA VAL A 213 0.31 7.16 -26.38
C VAL A 213 -0.32 8.10 -27.41
N ARG A 214 -1.56 7.83 -27.84
CA ARG A 214 -2.28 8.71 -28.78
C ARG A 214 -2.48 10.12 -28.20
N THR A 215 -2.80 10.21 -26.92
CA THR A 215 -2.98 11.50 -26.21
C THR A 215 -1.67 12.29 -26.20
N ALA A 216 -0.55 11.63 -25.90
CA ALA A 216 0.75 12.27 -25.90
C ALA A 216 1.18 12.76 -27.29
N GLN A 217 0.95 11.97 -28.35
CA GLN A 217 1.17 12.40 -29.74
C GLN A 217 0.28 13.59 -30.11
N TRP A 218 -1.01 13.53 -29.76
CA TRP A 218 -1.97 14.61 -30.04
C TRP A 218 -1.60 15.92 -29.37
N LEU A 219 -1.11 15.86 -28.13
CA LEU A 219 -0.59 17.00 -27.37
C LEU A 219 0.71 17.54 -27.98
N SER A 220 1.67 16.66 -28.29
CA SER A 220 2.96 17.08 -28.85
C SER A 220 2.83 17.73 -30.22
N ALA A 221 1.85 17.32 -31.04
CA ALA A 221 1.56 17.95 -32.32
C ALA A 221 1.07 19.40 -32.18
N ARG A 222 0.44 19.75 -31.04
CA ARG A 222 -0.07 21.11 -30.74
C ARG A 222 0.91 21.94 -29.93
N HIS A 223 1.76 21.27 -29.16
CA HIS A 223 2.77 21.87 -28.29
C HIS A 223 4.10 21.14 -28.48
N PRO A 224 4.90 21.53 -29.49
CA PRO A 224 6.15 20.84 -29.85
C PRO A 224 7.22 20.83 -28.73
N ASP A 225 7.08 21.72 -27.75
CA ASP A 225 7.92 21.87 -26.57
C ASP A 225 7.49 20.96 -25.40
N ILE A 226 6.42 20.17 -25.53
CA ILE A 226 6.04 19.19 -24.51
C ILE A 226 6.93 17.94 -24.60
N ARG A 227 7.34 17.42 -23.44
CA ARG A 227 7.95 16.10 -23.26
C ARG A 227 7.19 15.31 -22.21
N PHE A 228 7.23 14.00 -22.35
CA PHE A 228 6.52 13.07 -21.48
C PHE A 228 7.50 12.23 -20.67
N VAL A 229 7.25 12.10 -19.37
CA VAL A 229 7.98 11.18 -18.50
C VAL A 229 7.03 10.08 -18.08
N VAL A 230 7.42 8.83 -18.26
CA VAL A 230 6.54 7.67 -18.03
C VAL A 230 7.23 6.70 -17.07
N PRO A 231 6.89 6.72 -15.76
CA PRO A 231 7.42 5.76 -14.81
C PRO A 231 6.62 4.44 -14.85
N PHE A 232 7.34 3.31 -14.78
CA PHE A 232 6.75 1.97 -14.71
C PHE A 232 6.98 1.31 -13.35
N ALA A 233 5.98 0.55 -12.91
CA ALA A 233 6.03 -0.18 -11.65
C ALA A 233 6.70 -1.56 -11.79
N SER A 234 6.93 -2.04 -13.01
CA SER A 234 7.61 -3.30 -13.31
C SER A 234 8.13 -3.34 -14.76
N GLN A 235 8.98 -4.30 -15.09
CA GLN A 235 9.44 -4.50 -16.47
C GLN A 235 8.31 -4.98 -17.40
N GLU A 236 7.35 -5.76 -16.90
CA GLU A 236 6.21 -6.21 -17.71
C GLU A 236 5.30 -5.04 -18.09
N THR A 237 5.03 -4.14 -17.14
CA THR A 237 4.22 -2.94 -17.43
C THR A 237 4.93 -2.03 -18.43
N ARG A 238 6.25 -1.86 -18.30
CA ARG A 238 7.06 -1.15 -19.30
C ARG A 238 6.93 -1.77 -20.69
N ALA A 239 7.11 -3.08 -20.81
CA ALA A 239 7.05 -3.78 -22.09
C ALA A 239 5.69 -3.59 -22.80
N LEU A 240 4.59 -3.63 -22.05
CA LEU A 240 3.24 -3.38 -22.61
C LEU A 240 3.09 -1.95 -23.16
N PHE A 241 3.68 -0.96 -22.51
CA PHE A 241 3.65 0.42 -22.98
C PHE A 241 4.56 0.62 -24.18
N GLU A 242 5.74 0.00 -24.21
CA GLU A 242 6.64 0.01 -25.37
C GLU A 242 5.98 -0.64 -26.60
N GLN A 243 5.22 -1.73 -26.42
CA GLN A 243 4.38 -2.30 -27.48
C GLN A 243 3.32 -1.30 -27.98
N ALA A 244 2.71 -0.52 -27.08
CA ALA A 244 1.76 0.53 -27.48
C ALA A 244 2.46 1.64 -28.28
N LEU A 245 3.65 2.08 -27.87
CA LEU A 245 4.48 3.02 -28.63
C LEU A 245 4.73 2.52 -30.05
N HIS A 246 5.06 1.24 -30.20
CA HIS A 246 5.27 0.62 -31.52
C HIS A 246 3.97 0.59 -32.34
N ARG A 247 2.85 0.11 -31.77
CA ARG A 247 1.55 0.03 -32.45
C ARG A 247 1.06 1.39 -32.94
N GLN A 248 1.23 2.44 -32.13
CA GLN A 248 0.81 3.81 -32.47
C GLN A 248 1.86 4.58 -33.30
N LYS A 249 2.98 3.93 -33.70
CA LYS A 249 4.10 4.56 -34.42
C LYS A 249 4.57 5.85 -33.75
N ALA A 250 4.74 5.78 -32.42
CA ALA A 250 5.05 6.92 -31.60
C ALA A 250 6.46 7.49 -31.86
N VAL A 251 6.56 8.81 -31.81
CA VAL A 251 7.83 9.52 -31.93
C VAL A 251 8.61 9.35 -30.63
N ALA A 252 9.59 8.43 -30.60
CA ALA A 252 10.25 8.03 -29.36
C ALA A 252 10.90 9.21 -28.60
N GLN A 253 11.42 10.23 -29.30
CA GLN A 253 12.13 11.34 -28.66
C GLN A 253 11.27 12.22 -27.73
N ILE A 254 9.94 12.12 -27.80
CA ILE A 254 9.05 12.90 -26.90
C ILE A 254 8.84 12.19 -25.56
N PHE A 255 9.23 10.92 -25.42
CA PHE A 255 9.03 10.12 -24.21
C PHE A 255 10.36 9.84 -23.49
N ARG A 256 10.31 9.92 -22.17
CA ARG A 256 11.36 9.46 -21.26
C ARG A 256 10.78 8.39 -20.35
N LEU A 257 11.13 7.13 -20.62
CA LEU A 257 10.67 5.98 -19.84
C LEU A 257 11.58 5.80 -18.61
N LEU A 258 10.99 5.58 -17.44
CA LEU A 258 11.70 5.40 -16.18
C LEU A 258 11.25 4.11 -15.47
N ASP A 259 12.19 3.39 -14.88
CA ASP A 259 11.88 2.21 -14.07
C ASP A 259 11.79 2.60 -12.59
N TYR A 260 10.66 2.31 -11.94
CA TYR A 260 10.44 2.47 -10.49
C TYR A 260 10.59 3.90 -9.94
N ARG A 261 10.64 4.93 -10.79
CA ARG A 261 10.88 6.33 -10.41
C ARG A 261 9.65 7.24 -10.55
N SER A 262 8.49 6.79 -10.05
CA SER A 262 7.23 7.56 -10.15
C SER A 262 7.27 8.89 -9.42
N ARG A 263 7.90 8.96 -8.24
CA ARG A 263 8.07 10.19 -7.48
C ARG A 263 8.89 11.22 -8.24
N ASP A 264 10.00 10.79 -8.86
CA ASP A 264 10.86 11.69 -9.63
C ASP A 264 10.13 12.22 -10.86
N ALA A 265 9.36 11.37 -11.54
CA ALA A 265 8.51 11.78 -12.67
C ALA A 265 7.49 12.86 -12.25
N MET A 266 6.79 12.67 -11.13
CA MET A 266 5.84 13.65 -10.61
C MET A 266 6.54 14.94 -10.16
N ALA A 267 7.71 14.83 -9.52
CA ALA A 267 8.46 15.98 -9.03
C ALA A 267 9.01 16.89 -10.15
N VAL A 268 9.29 16.33 -11.33
CA VAL A 268 9.78 17.12 -12.48
C VAL A 268 8.69 17.63 -13.40
N ALA A 269 7.46 17.14 -13.26
CA ALA A 269 6.37 17.45 -14.15
C ALA A 269 5.68 18.77 -13.81
N ASP A 270 5.29 19.49 -14.85
CA ASP A 270 4.39 20.64 -14.76
C ASP A 270 2.93 20.17 -14.65
N VAL A 271 2.61 18.99 -15.19
CA VAL A 271 1.28 18.35 -15.14
C VAL A 271 1.43 16.84 -14.97
N VAL A 272 0.57 16.21 -14.16
CA VAL A 272 0.48 14.76 -14.02
C VAL A 272 -0.83 14.26 -14.61
N LEU A 273 -0.75 13.29 -15.52
CA LEU A 273 -1.88 12.56 -16.10
C LEU A 273 -1.89 11.13 -15.57
N LEU A 274 -2.98 10.78 -14.88
CA LEU A 274 -3.25 9.47 -14.28
C LEU A 274 -4.35 8.72 -15.05
#